data_AF-A0A356KES4-F1
#
_entry.id   AF-A0A356KES4-F1
#
_cell.length_a   1.000
_cell.length_b   1.000
_cell.length_c   1.000
_cell.angle_alpha   90.00
_cell.angle_beta   90.00
_cell.angle_gamma   90.00
#
_symmetry.space_group_name_H-M   'P 1'
#
loop_
_entity.id
_entity.type
_entity.pdbx_description
1 polymer ?
#
loop_
_entity_poly.entity_id
_entity_poly.type
_entity_poly.pdbx_seq_one_letter_code
_entity_poly.pdbx_strand_id
1 'polypeptide(L)'
;MSRRLTLIELLLVVFILAAVAASAATLTDDVDVQARYDVTASRREQVRRAILGEAQAVSGFVADMGRLPTGLDELLQPGTLQTWAFDATYGAGAGWRGPYLSAQFKDGQPVFRDGWGNDWQLWPAAGAAGYG
;
A
#
# COMPACT_ATOMS: atom_id res chain seq x y z
N MET A 1 49.85 2.17 33.24
CA MET A 1 50.03 0.75 32.89
C MET A 1 49.37 0.52 31.53
N SER A 2 50.06 0.87 30.45
CA SER A 2 49.49 0.85 29.10
C SER A 2 49.62 -0.57 28.54
N ARG A 3 48.52 -1.32 28.47
CA ARG A 3 48.49 -2.60 27.75
C ARG A 3 48.85 -2.32 26.28
N ARG A 4 49.96 -2.89 25.83
CA ARG A 4 50.39 -2.80 24.43
C ARG A 4 49.56 -3.80 23.64
N LEU A 5 48.59 -3.30 22.86
CA LEU A 5 47.86 -4.11 21.89
C LEU A 5 48.88 -4.71 20.91
N THR A 6 48.88 -6.04 20.80
CA THR A 6 49.72 -6.72 19.83
C THR A 6 49.05 -6.70 18.45
N LEU A 7 49.83 -6.76 17.37
CA LEU A 7 49.29 -6.77 16.00
C LEU A 7 48.28 -7.91 15.77
N ILE A 8 48.53 -9.06 16.38
CA ILE A 8 47.64 -10.23 16.27
C ILE A 8 46.32 -10.03 17.01
N GLU A 9 46.34 -9.34 18.16
CA GLU A 9 45.14 -9.02 18.92
C GLU A 9 44.28 -7.98 18.20
N LEU A 10 44.91 -6.97 17.60
CA LEU A 10 44.20 -5.99 16.77
C LEU A 10 43.60 -6.66 15.52
N LEU A 11 44.32 -7.61 14.91
CA LEU A 11 43.81 -8.40 13.78
C LEU A 11 42.63 -9.29 14.19
N LEU A 12 42.73 -9.98 15.33
CA LEU A 12 41.64 -10.81 15.87
C LEU A 12 40.40 -9.97 16.17
N VAL A 13 40.56 -8.80 16.79
CA VAL A 13 39.45 -7.90 17.10
C VAL A 13 38.78 -7.42 15.81
N VAL A 14 39.55 -6.97 14.82
CA VAL A 14 38.98 -6.53 13.54
C VAL A 14 38.28 -7.68 12.82
N PHE A 15 38.83 -8.90 12.88
CA PHE A 15 38.19 -10.09 12.32
C PHE A 15 36.84 -10.41 12.99
N ILE A 16 36.79 -10.38 14.32
CA ILE A 16 35.55 -10.61 15.09
C ILE A 16 34.54 -9.51 14.80
N LEU A 17 34.95 -8.24 14.76
CA LEU A 17 34.07 -7.12 14.44
C LEU A 17 33.50 -7.24 13.02
N ALA A 18 34.29 -7.66 12.04
CA ALA A 18 33.82 -7.91 10.68
C ALA A 18 32.81 -9.06 10.63
N ALA A 19 33.06 -10.16 11.35
CA ALA A 19 32.14 -11.29 11.42
C ALA A 19 30.80 -10.91 12.08
N VAL A 20 30.84 -10.12 13.17
CA VAL A 20 29.64 -9.61 13.85
C VAL A 20 28.88 -8.61 12.99
N ALA A 21 29.59 -7.72 12.28
CA ALA A 21 28.97 -6.78 11.37
C ALA A 21 28.26 -7.50 10.20
N ALA A 22 28.89 -8.55 9.65
CA ALA A 22 28.31 -9.36 8.59
C ALA A 22 27.04 -10.10 9.05
N SER A 23 27.05 -10.70 10.25
CA SER A 23 25.87 -11.40 10.79
C SER A 23 24.73 -10.44 11.16
N ALA A 24 25.04 -9.24 11.64
CA ALA A 24 24.03 -8.21 11.91
C ALA A 24 23.34 -7.73 10.63
N ALA A 25 24.09 -7.59 9.52
CA ALA A 25 23.54 -7.19 8.23
C ALA A 25 22.51 -8.21 7.72
N THR A 26 22.81 -9.51 7.77
CA THR A 26 21.92 -10.56 7.24
C THR A 26 20.59 -10.66 7.99
N LEU A 27 20.57 -10.40 9.30
CA LEU A 27 19.33 -10.42 10.09
C LEU A 27 18.39 -9.24 9.76
N THR A 28 18.96 -8.14 9.29
CA THR A 28 18.19 -6.92 9.00
C THR A 28 17.43 -7.04 7.68
N ASP A 29 18.02 -7.70 6.68
CA ASP A 29 17.42 -7.85 5.34
C ASP A 29 16.15 -8.71 5.38
N ASP A 30 16.17 -9.84 6.08
CA ASP A 30 15.01 -10.76 6.16
C ASP A 30 13.80 -10.10 6.84
N VAL A 31 14.04 -9.34 7.91
CA VAL A 31 12.98 -8.64 8.65
C VAL A 31 12.37 -7.51 7.83
N ASP A 32 13.19 -6.76 7.08
CA ASP A 32 12.71 -5.70 6.18
C ASP A 32 11.83 -6.26 5.05
N VAL A 33 12.24 -7.36 4.42
CA VAL A 33 11.45 -8.01 3.37
C VAL A 33 10.10 -8.50 3.90
N GLN A 34 10.09 -9.16 5.07
CA GLN A 34 8.84 -9.63 5.68
C GLN A 34 7.91 -8.45 6.02
N ALA A 35 8.44 -7.37 6.60
CA ALA A 35 7.65 -6.19 6.92
C ALA A 35 7.00 -5.57 5.68
N ARG A 36 7.74 -5.46 4.57
CA ARG A 36 7.20 -4.92 3.30
C ARG A 36 6.13 -5.82 2.69
N TYR A 37 6.29 -7.13 2.81
CA TYR A 37 5.28 -8.09 2.39
C TYR A 37 3.98 -7.93 3.18
N ASP A 38 4.08 -7.84 4.51
CA ASP A 38 2.91 -7.67 5.39
C ASP A 38 2.19 -6.35 5.11
N VAL A 39 2.94 -5.27 4.87
CA VAL A 39 2.38 -3.97 4.45
C VAL A 39 1.59 -4.14 3.16
N THR A 40 2.15 -4.80 2.14
CA THR A 40 1.48 -4.97 0.85
C THR A 40 0.25 -5.87 0.96
N ALA A 41 0.32 -6.93 1.76
CA ALA A 41 -0.83 -7.79 2.03
C ALA A 41 -1.97 -7.00 2.71
N SER A 42 -1.65 -6.19 3.72
CA SER A 42 -2.61 -5.31 4.38
C SER A 42 -3.21 -4.28 3.42
N ARG A 43 -2.39 -3.69 2.55
CA ARG A 43 -2.85 -2.73 1.53
C ARG A 43 -3.79 -3.37 0.51
N ARG A 44 -3.51 -4.60 0.04
CA ARG A 44 -4.43 -5.36 -0.83
C ARG A 44 -5.80 -5.53 -0.19
N GLU A 45 -5.82 -5.89 1.09
CA GLU A 45 -7.07 -6.09 1.82
C GLU A 45 -7.85 -4.78 2.00
N GLN A 46 -7.15 -3.67 2.24
CA GLN A 46 -7.79 -2.33 2.28
C GLN A 46 -8.43 -1.99 0.93
N VAL A 47 -7.73 -2.22 -0.19
CA VAL A 47 -8.28 -2.01 -1.54
C VAL A 47 -9.49 -2.89 -1.77
N ARG A 48 -9.43 -4.18 -1.42
CA ARG A 48 -10.56 -5.11 -1.56
C ARG A 48 -11.80 -4.63 -0.81
N ARG A 49 -11.63 -4.18 0.43
CA ARG A 49 -12.72 -3.64 1.26
C ARG A 49 -13.23 -2.30 0.74
N ALA A 50 -12.37 -1.45 0.20
CA ALA A 50 -12.79 -0.19 -0.42
C ALA A 50 -13.69 -0.43 -1.65
N ILE A 51 -13.39 -1.46 -2.44
CA ILE A 51 -14.17 -1.82 -3.63
C ILE A 51 -15.48 -2.50 -3.26
N LEU A 52 -15.42 -3.55 -2.44
CA LEU A 52 -16.56 -4.44 -2.18
C LEU A 52 -17.34 -4.12 -0.90
N GLY A 53 -16.79 -3.27 -0.04
CA GLY A 53 -17.33 -3.03 1.29
C GLY A 53 -17.02 -4.15 2.28
N GLU A 54 -17.73 -4.10 3.41
CA GLU A 54 -17.67 -5.11 4.46
C GLU A 54 -18.78 -6.13 4.27
N ALA A 55 -18.55 -7.39 4.63
CA ALA A 55 -19.51 -8.47 4.37
C ALA A 55 -20.91 -8.26 5.00
N GLN A 56 -21.02 -7.42 6.02
CA GLN A 56 -22.27 -7.17 6.76
C GLN A 56 -22.96 -5.85 6.33
N ALA A 57 -22.37 -5.08 5.42
CA ALA A 57 -22.91 -3.79 5.00
C ALA A 57 -22.83 -3.66 3.47
N VAL A 58 -23.91 -3.12 2.87
CA VAL A 58 -23.87 -2.70 1.47
C VAL A 58 -23.07 -1.39 1.43
N SER A 59 -21.76 -1.52 1.27
CA SER A 59 -20.81 -0.42 1.29
C SER A 59 -19.70 -0.61 0.26
N GLY A 60 -18.86 0.41 0.11
CA GLY A 60 -17.76 0.40 -0.85
C GLY A 60 -18.16 0.93 -2.23
N PHE A 61 -17.16 1.06 -3.10
CA PHE A 61 -17.31 1.70 -4.39
C PHE A 61 -18.35 1.01 -5.28
N VAL A 62 -18.39 -0.32 -5.30
CA VAL A 62 -19.35 -1.07 -6.13
C VAL A 62 -20.78 -0.86 -5.66
N ALA A 63 -21.02 -0.77 -4.35
CA ALA A 63 -22.35 -0.52 -3.81
C ALA A 63 -22.87 0.87 -4.16
N ASP A 64 -22.00 1.88 -4.15
CA ASP A 64 -22.37 3.28 -4.42
C ASP A 64 -22.42 3.60 -5.93
N MET A 65 -21.52 3.02 -6.72
CA MET A 65 -21.32 3.36 -8.14
C MET A 65 -21.93 2.32 -9.10
N GLY A 66 -22.26 1.11 -8.62
CA GLY A 66 -22.79 0.03 -9.43
C GLY A 66 -21.79 -0.57 -10.44
N ARG A 67 -20.50 -0.21 -10.36
CA ARG A 67 -19.43 -0.70 -11.24
C ARG A 67 -18.12 -0.87 -10.48
N LEU A 68 -17.20 -1.67 -11.03
CA LEU A 68 -15.83 -1.72 -10.55
C LEU A 68 -15.10 -0.39 -10.86
N PRO A 69 -14.14 0.01 -10.01
CA PRO A 69 -13.31 1.15 -10.32
C PRO A 69 -12.43 0.86 -11.54
N THR A 70 -12.18 1.89 -12.34
CA THR A 70 -11.28 1.78 -13.50
C THR A 70 -9.82 1.94 -13.11
N GLY A 71 -9.57 2.63 -12.00
CA GLY A 71 -8.26 2.89 -11.43
C GLY A 71 -8.36 3.12 -9.92
N LEU A 72 -7.20 3.11 -9.25
CA LEU A 72 -7.13 3.33 -7.80
C LEU A 72 -7.49 4.77 -7.42
N ASP A 73 -7.30 5.72 -8.33
CA ASP A 73 -7.60 7.14 -8.15
C ASP A 73 -9.06 7.40 -7.78
N GLU A 74 -10.00 6.64 -8.38
CA GLU A 74 -11.43 6.73 -8.07
C GLU A 74 -11.76 6.34 -6.61
N LEU A 75 -10.90 5.55 -5.97
CA LEU A 75 -11.03 5.19 -4.56
C LEU A 75 -10.46 6.26 -3.61
N LEU A 76 -9.59 7.13 -4.11
CA LEU A 76 -8.91 8.16 -3.31
C LEU A 76 -9.60 9.52 -3.45
N GLN A 77 -10.13 9.83 -4.63
CA GLN A 77 -10.70 11.14 -4.94
C GLN A 77 -11.82 11.02 -5.99
N PRO A 78 -12.79 11.96 -6.01
CA PRO A 78 -13.95 11.87 -6.90
C PRO A 78 -13.59 12.13 -8.36
N GLY A 79 -12.60 12.98 -8.65
CA GLY A 79 -12.26 13.38 -10.02
C GLY A 79 -13.47 13.98 -10.75
N THR A 80 -13.95 13.28 -11.78
CA THR A 80 -15.13 13.66 -12.59
C THR A 80 -16.38 12.83 -12.25
N LEU A 81 -16.31 11.95 -11.25
CA LEU A 81 -17.43 11.12 -10.84
C LEU A 81 -18.55 11.97 -10.26
N GLN A 82 -19.79 11.56 -10.54
CA GLN A 82 -20.96 12.16 -9.92
C GLN A 82 -20.90 11.95 -8.41
N THR A 83 -20.97 13.02 -7.63
CA THR A 83 -21.10 12.96 -6.17
C THR A 83 -22.37 12.23 -5.77
N TRP A 84 -22.30 11.46 -4.67
CA TRP A 84 -23.46 10.75 -4.12
C TRP A 84 -24.69 11.66 -4.00
N ALA A 85 -25.83 11.16 -4.47
CA ALA A 85 -27.12 11.79 -4.34
C ALA A 85 -28.21 10.73 -4.09
N PHE A 86 -29.18 11.07 -3.24
CA PHE A 86 -30.34 10.23 -2.97
C PHE A 86 -31.54 10.69 -3.81
N ASP A 87 -32.11 9.76 -4.59
CA ASP A 87 -33.36 10.01 -5.31
C ASP A 87 -34.54 9.48 -4.50
N ALA A 88 -35.35 10.41 -3.97
CA ALA A 88 -36.52 10.09 -3.17
C ALA A 88 -37.65 9.43 -3.98
N THR A 89 -37.65 9.56 -5.31
CA THR A 89 -38.64 8.93 -6.19
C THR A 89 -38.41 7.42 -6.29
N TYR A 90 -37.15 7.00 -6.40
CA TYR A 90 -36.77 5.59 -6.52
C TYR A 90 -36.32 4.96 -5.20
N GLY A 91 -36.16 5.77 -4.14
CA GLY A 91 -35.73 5.31 -2.83
C GLY A 91 -34.28 4.80 -2.81
N ALA A 92 -33.45 5.24 -3.76
CA ALA A 92 -32.09 4.76 -3.95
C ALA A 92 -31.09 5.92 -4.03
N GLY A 93 -29.90 5.72 -3.48
CA GLY A 93 -28.78 6.64 -3.62
C GLY A 93 -27.70 6.06 -4.52
N ALA A 94 -27.07 6.90 -5.33
CA ALA A 94 -25.97 6.52 -6.20
C ALA A 94 -24.96 7.66 -6.35
N GLY A 95 -23.73 7.30 -6.69
CA GLY A 95 -22.63 8.25 -6.90
C GLY A 95 -21.56 8.16 -5.82
N TRP A 96 -20.45 8.85 -6.06
CA TRP A 96 -19.24 8.77 -5.26
C TRP A 96 -19.49 9.35 -3.87
N ARG A 97 -19.36 8.50 -2.85
CA ARG A 97 -19.76 8.83 -1.47
C ARG A 97 -18.61 9.26 -0.57
N GLY A 98 -17.37 9.05 -1.00
CA GLY A 98 -16.20 9.51 -0.26
C GLY A 98 -14.92 8.83 -0.71
N PRO A 99 -13.77 9.28 -0.20
CA PRO A 99 -12.55 8.50 -0.34
C PRO A 99 -12.77 7.16 0.34
N TYR A 100 -12.75 6.09 -0.44
CA TYR A 100 -12.88 4.71 0.04
C TYR A 100 -11.54 4.20 0.60
N LEU A 101 -10.45 4.89 0.28
CA LEU A 101 -9.10 4.65 0.80
C LEU A 101 -8.52 5.92 1.42
N SER A 102 -7.79 5.75 2.51
CA SER A 102 -7.01 6.83 3.11
C SER A 102 -5.68 6.99 2.38
N ALA A 103 -5.57 8.04 1.57
CA ALA A 103 -4.34 8.40 0.89
C ALA A 103 -3.34 9.06 1.86
N GLN A 104 -2.05 8.86 1.58
CA GLN A 104 -1.03 9.80 2.05
C GLN A 104 -0.95 10.96 1.06
N PHE A 105 -0.56 12.15 1.50
CA PHE A 105 -0.38 13.28 0.59
C PHE A 105 1.11 13.49 0.33
N LYS A 106 1.51 13.50 -0.94
CA LYS A 106 2.85 13.88 -1.37
C LYS A 106 2.71 14.93 -2.46
N ASP A 107 3.35 16.08 -2.27
CA ASP A 107 3.28 17.21 -3.20
C ASP A 107 1.83 17.64 -3.52
N GLY A 108 0.94 17.54 -2.53
CA GLY A 108 -0.49 17.88 -2.65
C GLY A 108 -1.35 16.84 -3.38
N GLN A 109 -0.78 15.72 -3.84
CA GLN A 109 -1.50 14.64 -4.51
C GLN A 109 -1.73 13.45 -3.56
N PRO A 110 -2.92 12.83 -3.60
CA PRO A 110 -3.17 11.60 -2.86
C PRO A 110 -2.37 10.45 -3.48
N VAL A 111 -1.50 9.83 -2.69
CA VAL A 111 -0.70 8.67 -3.05
C VAL A 111 -1.03 7.50 -2.13
N PHE A 112 -1.13 6.31 -2.70
CA PHE A 112 -1.31 5.07 -1.98
C PHE A 112 -0.33 4.05 -2.55
N ARG A 113 0.67 3.66 -1.75
CA ARG A 113 1.79 2.83 -2.18
C ARG A 113 1.86 1.51 -1.41
N ASP A 114 2.46 0.51 -2.04
CA ASP A 114 2.76 -0.77 -1.41
C ASP A 114 3.97 -0.68 -0.45
N GLY A 115 4.36 -1.80 0.15
CA GLY A 115 5.53 -1.87 1.04
C GLY A 115 6.87 -1.62 0.35
N TRP A 116 6.92 -1.65 -0.98
CA TRP A 116 8.12 -1.38 -1.79
C TRP A 116 8.13 0.03 -2.39
N GLY A 117 7.07 0.81 -2.18
CA GLY A 117 6.94 2.17 -2.70
C GLY A 117 6.42 2.25 -4.14
N ASN A 118 5.92 1.14 -4.70
CA ASN A 118 5.29 1.12 -6.01
C ASN A 118 3.84 1.64 -5.94
N ASP A 119 3.39 2.17 -7.07
CA ASP A 119 1.99 2.55 -7.28
C ASP A 119 1.16 1.32 -7.67
N TRP A 120 -0.15 1.34 -7.38
CA TRP A 120 -1.03 0.22 -7.67
C TRP A 120 -1.59 0.31 -9.09
N GLN A 121 -1.43 -0.76 -9.86
CA GLN A 121 -2.16 -0.95 -11.10
C GLN A 121 -3.33 -1.89 -10.84
N LEU A 122 -4.55 -1.35 -10.84
CA LEU A 122 -5.74 -2.19 -10.90
C LEU A 122 -5.86 -2.72 -12.34
N TRP A 123 -6.13 -4.01 -12.48
CA TRP A 123 -6.46 -4.57 -13.78
C TRP A 123 -7.73 -3.88 -14.29
N PRO A 124 -7.75 -3.33 -15.52
CA PRO A 124 -8.92 -2.64 -16.02
C PRO A 124 -10.11 -3.62 -16.06
N ALA A 125 -11.24 -3.22 -15.46
CA ALA A 125 -12.50 -3.92 -15.64
C ALA A 125 -12.87 -3.82 -17.13
N ALA A 126 -12.63 -4.92 -17.86
CA ALA A 126 -12.94 -5.17 -19.28
C ALA A 126 -13.40 -3.92 -20.08
N GLY A 127 -12.44 -3.18 -20.64
CA GLY A 127 -12.73 -2.05 -21.52
C GLY A 127 -11.53 -1.17 -21.92
N ALA A 128 -10.41 -1.24 -21.19
CA ALA A 128 -9.25 -0.37 -21.43
C ALA A 128 -7.97 -1.10 -21.86
N ALA A 129 -8.07 -2.35 -22.35
CA ALA A 129 -6.95 -3.05 -22.97
C ALA A 129 -6.99 -2.85 -24.50
N GLY A 130 -6.66 -1.63 -24.93
CA GLY A 130 -6.07 -1.46 -26.25
C GLY A 130 -4.67 -2.04 -26.19
N TYR A 131 -4.49 -3.26 -26.71
CA TYR A 131 -3.16 -3.80 -26.99
C TYR A 131 -2.56 -2.95 -28.11
N GLY A 132 -1.52 -2.18 -27.76
CA GLY A 132 -0.59 -1.54 -28.68
C GLY A 132 0.81 -2.05 -28.40
#